data_AF-A0A9D3X5D1-F1
#
_entry.id   AF-A0A9D3X5D1-F1
#
_cell.length_a   1.000
_cell.length_b   1.000
_cell.length_c   1.000
_cell.angle_alpha   90.00
_cell.angle_beta   90.00
_cell.angle_gamma   90.00
#
_symmetry.space_group_name_H-M   'P 1'
#
loop_
_entity.id
_entity.type
_entity.pdbx_description
1 polymer ?
#
loop_
_entity_poly.entity_id
_entity_poly.type
_entity_poly.pdbx_seq_one_letter_code
_entity_poly.pdbx_strand_id
1 'polypeptide(L)'
;MVLPNMRVFLGQHSLRLVLLTAIALSPATVVALTQEDVCKKDVYPPLWHQAPGSIEDFPVHGNRIIISAWNYLERLGVYKILLNYSAKYFTTSGSNNILWGLPLQLGWQYRTAVNYYLGIIPFLGAMEAGFFGQLQHEIKILPPEELRADFCYSTADCRSHIPKVMDAWKAYFEAPGSIEDFPIHGNKIVISAWNYLERLGVYKILLNYSAKYFTTSGSNNIRNILWGLPLQLGWQYRTGRLADPSNVTTCGHGAGQHLCISVRSWWASVNYYLGIIPFLGAMEAGFFGQLQHEIKILPPEELRADFCYSTADCRSHIPKVMDAWKAYFE
;
A
#
# COMPACT_ATOMS: atom_id res chain seq x y z
N MET A 1 26.85 31.16 -26.27
CA MET A 1 25.98 32.30 -26.61
C MET A 1 24.61 31.75 -27.00
N VAL A 2 23.56 32.45 -26.60
CA VAL A 2 22.14 32.09 -26.50
C VAL A 2 21.50 31.69 -27.85
N LEU A 3 20.75 30.56 -27.86
CA LEU A 3 19.35 30.28 -28.34
C LEU A 3 18.64 31.30 -29.29
N PRO A 4 17.48 31.02 -29.95
CA PRO A 4 16.64 29.79 -30.06
C PRO A 4 15.79 29.54 -31.37
N ASN A 5 15.02 28.44 -31.32
CA ASN A 5 13.60 28.23 -31.69
C ASN A 5 13.08 28.04 -33.14
N MET A 6 12.85 26.75 -33.47
CA MET A 6 11.57 26.03 -33.59
C MET A 6 10.27 26.77 -34.00
N ARG A 7 9.58 26.11 -34.94
CA ARG A 7 8.43 26.51 -35.78
C ARG A 7 7.07 26.60 -35.07
N VAL A 8 6.41 27.73 -35.33
CA VAL A 8 5.06 27.96 -35.90
C VAL A 8 3.83 27.20 -35.37
N PHE A 9 2.90 28.04 -34.89
CA PHE A 9 1.50 27.85 -34.50
C PHE A 9 0.53 28.11 -35.70
N LEU A 10 -0.77 27.76 -35.50
CA LEU A 10 -2.00 28.15 -36.25
C LEU A 10 -2.36 27.28 -37.48
N GLY A 11 -3.61 26.91 -37.77
CA GLY A 11 -4.92 27.22 -37.19
C GLY A 11 -6.05 26.85 -38.18
N GLN A 12 -7.13 26.24 -37.65
CA GLN A 12 -8.56 26.37 -37.99
C GLN A 12 -9.15 26.06 -39.41
N HIS A 13 -10.11 25.11 -39.35
CA HIS A 13 -11.42 24.99 -40.03
C HIS A 13 -11.53 24.93 -41.56
N SER A 14 -12.05 23.81 -42.08
CA SER A 14 -13.33 23.76 -42.83
C SER A 14 -13.78 22.32 -43.16
N LEU A 15 -15.05 22.02 -42.84
CA LEU A 15 -15.82 20.85 -43.28
C LEU A 15 -16.02 20.85 -44.81
N ARG A 16 -15.97 19.67 -45.46
CA ARG A 16 -17.00 19.18 -46.42
C ARG A 16 -16.69 17.77 -46.98
N LEU A 17 -17.69 16.89 -46.83
CA LEU A 17 -18.22 15.88 -47.77
C LEU A 17 -17.27 14.86 -48.43
N VAL A 18 -17.45 13.57 -48.09
CA VAL A 18 -17.67 12.50 -49.08
C VAL A 18 -18.77 11.58 -48.55
N LEU A 19 -19.75 11.30 -49.41
CA LEU A 19 -21.02 10.63 -49.14
C LEU A 19 -21.02 9.24 -49.83
N LEU A 20 -21.48 8.22 -49.10
CA LEU A 20 -22.18 6.99 -49.53
C LEU A 20 -21.50 5.96 -50.47
N THR A 21 -21.32 4.75 -49.93
CA THR A 21 -22.04 3.55 -50.44
C THR A 21 -22.63 2.76 -49.26
N ALA A 22 -23.96 2.69 -49.23
CA ALA A 22 -24.72 1.90 -48.27
C ALA A 22 -24.87 0.47 -48.80
N ILE A 23 -24.36 -0.51 -48.04
CA ILE A 23 -24.80 -1.90 -48.14
C ILE A 23 -25.71 -2.14 -46.94
N ALA A 24 -26.98 -2.38 -47.25
CA ALA A 24 -28.03 -2.71 -46.30
C ALA A 24 -27.70 -4.05 -45.61
N LEU A 25 -27.34 -3.98 -44.33
CA LEU A 25 -27.53 -5.08 -43.39
C LEU A 25 -28.74 -4.71 -42.53
N SER A 26 -29.72 -5.61 -42.51
CA SER A 26 -30.98 -5.51 -41.80
C SER A 26 -30.83 -5.01 -40.34
N PRO A 27 -31.73 -4.17 -39.82
CA PRO A 27 -31.68 -3.65 -38.45
C PRO A 27 -31.92 -4.71 -37.36
N ALA A 28 -32.01 -5.99 -37.70
CA ALA A 28 -32.20 -7.10 -36.75
C ALA A 28 -30.88 -7.74 -36.27
N THR A 29 -29.71 -7.30 -36.76
CA THR A 29 -28.40 -7.88 -36.38
C THR A 29 -27.40 -6.85 -35.85
N VAL A 30 -27.83 -5.60 -35.65
CA VAL A 30 -27.00 -4.55 -35.03
C VAL A 30 -27.86 -3.87 -33.96
N VAL A 31 -27.44 -3.98 -32.70
CA VAL A 31 -28.12 -3.49 -31.48
C VAL A 31 -29.27 -4.37 -30.96
N ALA A 32 -28.90 -5.55 -30.45
CA ALA A 32 -29.60 -6.20 -29.35
C ALA A 32 -28.59 -6.83 -28.39
N LEU A 33 -27.63 -6.02 -27.92
CA LEU A 33 -27.19 -6.11 -26.52
C LEU A 33 -27.89 -4.96 -25.80
N THR A 34 -29.22 -5.09 -25.73
CA THR A 34 -30.07 -4.32 -24.85
C THR A 34 -29.51 -4.48 -23.44
N GLN A 35 -28.92 -3.41 -22.93
CA GLN A 35 -29.35 -2.72 -21.72
C GLN A 35 -30.26 -3.50 -20.74
N GLU A 36 -29.87 -4.72 -20.38
CA GLU A 36 -30.35 -5.47 -19.23
C GLU A 36 -29.10 -5.91 -18.43
N ASP A 37 -29.14 -5.63 -17.12
CA ASP A 37 -28.19 -6.04 -16.08
C ASP A 37 -26.83 -5.34 -15.90
N VAL A 38 -26.74 -4.03 -16.13
CA VAL A 38 -25.61 -3.22 -15.61
C VAL A 38 -25.82 -2.77 -14.15
N CYS A 39 -27.01 -2.96 -13.55
CA CYS A 39 -27.32 -2.45 -12.20
C CYS A 39 -27.62 -3.52 -11.13
N LYS A 40 -27.17 -4.77 -11.31
CA LYS A 40 -27.08 -5.80 -10.24
C LYS A 40 -25.94 -6.81 -10.46
N LYS A 41 -24.86 -6.42 -11.13
CA LYS A 41 -23.66 -7.26 -11.17
C LYS A 41 -22.97 -7.20 -9.82
N ASP A 42 -22.75 -8.39 -9.26
CA ASP A 42 -21.95 -8.61 -8.06
C ASP A 42 -20.67 -7.75 -8.16
N VAL A 43 -20.37 -6.94 -7.14
CA VAL A 43 -19.22 -6.00 -7.14
C VAL A 43 -17.88 -6.76 -7.16
N TYR A 44 -17.95 -8.08 -7.01
CA TYR A 44 -16.81 -8.97 -6.95
C TYR A 44 -16.32 -9.41 -8.35
N PRO A 45 -15.03 -9.72 -8.49
CA PRO A 45 -14.50 -10.33 -9.71
C PRO A 45 -15.23 -11.64 -10.06
N PRO A 46 -15.26 -12.04 -11.34
CA PRO A 46 -15.80 -13.34 -11.74
C PRO A 46 -15.25 -14.50 -10.89
N LEU A 47 -16.09 -15.47 -10.53
CA LEU A 47 -15.73 -16.64 -9.72
C LEU A 47 -15.25 -16.33 -8.28
N TRP A 48 -15.46 -15.11 -7.77
CA TRP A 48 -15.06 -14.73 -6.41
C TRP A 48 -15.52 -15.67 -5.30
N HIS A 49 -16.79 -16.09 -5.34
CA HIS A 49 -17.34 -17.01 -4.33
C HIS A 49 -16.77 -18.43 -4.43
N GLN A 50 -16.23 -18.80 -5.60
CA GLN A 50 -15.59 -20.10 -5.85
C GLN A 50 -14.08 -20.06 -5.55
N ALA A 51 -13.48 -18.87 -5.47
CA ALA A 51 -12.06 -18.73 -5.18
C ALA A 51 -11.74 -19.11 -3.72
N PRO A 52 -10.59 -19.78 -3.48
CA PRO A 52 -10.07 -20.08 -2.14
C PRO A 52 -10.14 -18.88 -1.19
N GLY A 53 -10.70 -19.06 0.01
CA GLY A 53 -10.80 -18.04 1.06
C GLY A 53 -9.73 -18.15 2.14
N SER A 54 -9.14 -19.34 2.29
CA SER A 54 -8.07 -19.70 3.24
C SER A 54 -6.89 -20.35 2.50
N ILE A 55 -5.73 -20.40 3.14
CA ILE A 55 -4.55 -21.11 2.60
C ILE A 55 -4.85 -22.61 2.48
N GLU A 56 -5.61 -23.15 3.43
CA GLU A 56 -6.02 -24.54 3.54
C GLU A 56 -6.98 -24.99 2.43
N ASP A 57 -7.59 -24.03 1.72
CA ASP A 57 -8.53 -24.32 0.63
C ASP A 57 -7.81 -24.71 -0.67
N PHE A 58 -6.48 -24.54 -0.74
CA PHE A 58 -5.68 -24.90 -1.92
C PHE A 58 -5.33 -26.40 -1.95
N PRO A 59 -5.12 -26.97 -3.16
CA PRO A 59 -4.74 -28.37 -3.30
C PRO A 59 -3.42 -28.69 -2.59
N VAL A 60 -3.47 -29.71 -1.74
CA VAL A 60 -2.30 -30.27 -1.07
C VAL A 60 -1.73 -31.42 -1.90
N HIS A 61 -0.44 -31.34 -2.22
CA HIS A 61 0.33 -32.39 -2.87
C HIS A 61 1.50 -32.81 -1.98
N GLY A 62 1.32 -33.92 -1.26
CA GLY A 62 2.28 -34.37 -0.25
C GLY A 62 2.32 -33.41 0.94
N ASN A 63 3.49 -32.84 1.25
CA ASN A 63 3.65 -31.83 2.33
C ASN A 63 3.61 -30.38 1.81
N ARG A 64 3.11 -30.17 0.59
CA ARG A 64 3.15 -28.87 -0.09
C ARG A 64 1.76 -28.45 -0.54
N ILE A 65 1.47 -27.17 -0.37
CA ILE A 65 0.35 -26.51 -1.05
C ILE A 65 0.89 -25.96 -2.37
N ILE A 66 0.26 -26.35 -3.47
CA ILE A 66 0.66 -25.90 -4.81
C ILE A 66 -0.33 -24.85 -5.29
N ILE A 67 0.17 -23.66 -5.60
CA ILE A 67 -0.62 -22.57 -6.16
C ILE A 67 -0.11 -22.25 -7.57
N SER A 68 -0.93 -22.54 -8.57
CA SER A 68 -0.73 -22.08 -9.94
C SER A 68 -1.12 -20.62 -10.03
N ALA A 69 -0.12 -19.75 -10.06
CA ALA A 69 -0.34 -18.34 -10.24
C ALA A 69 -0.83 -17.97 -11.65
N TRP A 70 -1.05 -18.91 -12.57
CA TRP A 70 -1.61 -18.69 -13.91
C TRP A 70 -3.02 -19.28 -14.05
N ASN A 71 -3.44 -20.08 -13.07
CA ASN A 71 -4.84 -20.40 -12.87
C ASN A 71 -5.54 -19.17 -12.26
N TYR A 72 -6.55 -18.66 -12.96
CA TYR A 72 -7.29 -17.48 -12.54
C TYR A 72 -7.96 -17.64 -11.17
N LEU A 73 -8.56 -18.80 -10.90
CA LEU A 73 -9.29 -19.06 -9.65
C LEU A 73 -8.33 -19.12 -8.45
N GLU A 74 -7.17 -19.76 -8.65
CA GLU A 74 -6.13 -19.87 -7.63
C GLU A 74 -5.47 -18.50 -7.35
N ARG A 75 -5.19 -17.71 -8.39
CA ARG A 75 -4.69 -16.34 -8.25
C ARG A 75 -5.72 -15.43 -7.57
N LEU A 76 -7.00 -15.59 -7.88
CA LEU A 76 -8.07 -14.85 -7.19
C LEU A 76 -8.15 -15.25 -5.70
N GLY A 77 -7.91 -16.52 -5.39
CA GLY A 77 -7.81 -17.03 -4.02
C GLY A 77 -6.67 -16.38 -3.23
N VAL A 78 -5.49 -16.19 -3.84
CA VAL A 78 -4.37 -15.46 -3.24
C VAL A 78 -4.77 -14.04 -2.81
N TYR A 79 -5.48 -13.31 -3.66
CA TYR A 79 -6.00 -11.98 -3.32
C TYR A 79 -7.05 -12.03 -2.22
N LYS A 80 -7.96 -13.00 -2.28
CA LYS A 80 -9.02 -13.17 -1.29
C LYS A 80 -8.48 -13.49 0.10
N ILE A 81 -7.42 -14.28 0.20
CA ILE A 81 -6.72 -14.56 1.45
C ILE A 81 -6.06 -13.30 2.01
N LEU A 82 -5.34 -12.55 1.17
CA LEU A 82 -4.74 -11.27 1.59
C LEU A 82 -5.81 -10.32 2.13
N LEU A 83 -6.95 -10.23 1.43
CA LEU A 83 -8.09 -9.42 1.85
C LEU A 83 -8.70 -9.88 3.17
N ASN A 84 -8.90 -11.19 3.34
CA ASN A 84 -9.47 -11.78 4.55
C ASN A 84 -8.58 -11.55 5.78
N TYR A 85 -7.28 -11.85 5.67
CA TYR A 85 -6.34 -11.66 6.78
C TYR A 85 -6.14 -10.20 7.16
N SER A 86 -6.22 -9.29 6.19
CA SER A 86 -6.08 -7.87 6.45
C SER A 86 -7.42 -7.16 6.76
N ALA A 87 -8.57 -7.83 6.60
CA ALA A 87 -9.89 -7.23 6.83
C ALA A 87 -10.05 -6.62 8.22
N LYS A 88 -9.42 -7.21 9.25
CA LYS A 88 -9.41 -6.70 10.63
C LYS A 88 -8.88 -5.26 10.75
N TYR A 89 -8.07 -4.79 9.81
CA TYR A 89 -7.51 -3.43 9.80
C TYR A 89 -8.41 -2.39 9.11
N PHE A 90 -9.53 -2.81 8.49
CA PHE A 90 -10.37 -1.95 7.64
C PHE A 90 -11.85 -1.93 8.04
N THR A 91 -12.20 -2.48 9.22
CA THR A 91 -13.60 -2.69 9.67
C THR A 91 -14.40 -1.41 9.89
N THR A 92 -13.75 -0.26 10.10
CA THR A 92 -14.39 1.07 10.27
C THR A 92 -14.65 1.81 8.95
N SER A 93 -14.08 1.35 7.84
CA SER A 93 -14.24 1.96 6.51
C SER A 93 -15.02 0.98 5.63
N GLY A 94 -16.29 1.30 5.33
CA GLY A 94 -17.21 0.40 4.63
C GLY A 94 -16.54 -0.43 3.51
N SER A 95 -16.62 -1.76 3.63
CA SER A 95 -16.29 -2.82 2.66
C SER A 95 -14.92 -2.80 1.95
N ASN A 96 -14.13 -1.75 2.03
CA ASN A 96 -13.06 -1.46 1.06
C ASN A 96 -11.66 -1.51 1.69
N ASN A 97 -11.17 -2.74 1.86
CA ASN A 97 -9.77 -3.05 2.02
C ASN A 97 -8.92 -2.54 0.83
N ILE A 98 -7.80 -1.87 1.10
CA ILE A 98 -6.89 -1.32 0.07
C ILE A 98 -6.36 -2.37 -0.92
N LEU A 99 -6.34 -3.64 -0.53
CA LEU A 99 -5.87 -4.68 -1.41
C LEU A 99 -6.91 -5.07 -2.47
N TRP A 100 -8.15 -4.55 -2.45
CA TRP A 100 -9.20 -4.86 -3.44
C TRP A 100 -8.83 -4.43 -4.86
N GLY A 101 -7.81 -3.59 -5.05
CA GLY A 101 -7.42 -3.05 -6.35
C GLY A 101 -6.78 -4.08 -7.21
N LEU A 102 -6.11 -5.02 -6.56
CA LEU A 102 -5.42 -6.10 -7.18
C LEU A 102 -6.40 -7.16 -7.74
N PRO A 103 -7.39 -7.70 -6.97
CA PRO A 103 -8.39 -8.61 -7.50
C PRO A 103 -9.38 -7.94 -8.45
N LEU A 104 -9.76 -6.67 -8.21
CA LEU A 104 -10.58 -5.94 -9.17
C LEU A 104 -9.83 -5.79 -10.50
N GLN A 105 -8.58 -5.34 -10.50
CA GLN A 105 -7.77 -5.25 -11.73
C GLN A 105 -7.55 -6.61 -12.40
N LEU A 106 -7.40 -7.70 -11.61
CA LEU A 106 -7.31 -9.07 -12.14
C LEU A 106 -8.58 -9.46 -12.92
N GLY A 107 -9.77 -9.12 -12.43
CA GLY A 107 -11.04 -9.37 -13.12
C GLY A 107 -11.12 -8.71 -14.51
N TRP A 108 -10.48 -7.56 -14.68
CA TRP A 108 -10.45 -6.82 -15.96
C TRP A 108 -9.33 -7.26 -16.92
N GLN A 109 -8.26 -7.89 -16.43
CA GLN A 109 -7.03 -8.16 -17.20
C GLN A 109 -6.57 -9.63 -17.14
N TYR A 110 -7.42 -10.53 -17.63
CA TYR A 110 -7.23 -12.00 -17.60
C TYR A 110 -5.89 -12.53 -18.21
N ARG A 111 -5.08 -11.71 -18.92
CA ARG A 111 -3.88 -12.20 -19.66
C ARG A 111 -2.61 -11.32 -19.63
N THR A 112 -2.33 -10.57 -18.57
CA THR A 112 -1.08 -9.76 -18.50
C THR A 112 -0.12 -10.20 -17.38
N ALA A 113 1.17 -10.22 -17.70
CA ALA A 113 2.28 -10.50 -16.76
C ALA A 113 2.34 -9.54 -15.56
N VAL A 114 1.85 -8.31 -15.75
CA VAL A 114 1.77 -7.26 -14.70
C VAL A 114 0.97 -7.76 -13.47
N ASN A 115 -0.02 -8.62 -13.68
CA ASN A 115 -0.85 -9.15 -12.58
C ASN A 115 -0.15 -10.20 -11.73
N TYR A 116 0.96 -10.80 -12.19
CA TYR A 116 1.80 -11.66 -11.37
C TYR A 116 2.50 -10.84 -10.27
N TYR A 117 3.13 -9.73 -10.68
CA TYR A 117 3.81 -8.80 -9.77
C TYR A 117 2.87 -8.14 -8.78
N LEU A 118 1.61 -7.93 -9.17
CA LEU A 118 0.61 -7.31 -8.32
C LEU A 118 -0.10 -8.30 -7.38
N GLY A 119 0.04 -9.62 -7.56
CA GLY A 119 -0.64 -10.61 -6.71
C GLY A 119 0.27 -11.55 -5.96
N ILE A 120 1.20 -12.19 -6.67
CA ILE A 120 2.07 -13.18 -6.06
C ILE A 120 3.16 -12.53 -5.23
N ILE A 121 3.74 -11.43 -5.70
CA ILE A 121 4.83 -10.76 -4.96
C ILE A 121 4.34 -10.17 -3.63
N PRO A 122 3.19 -9.48 -3.54
CA PRO A 122 2.62 -9.10 -2.25
C PRO A 122 2.35 -10.31 -1.34
N PHE A 123 1.81 -11.40 -1.89
CA PHE A 123 1.54 -12.61 -1.12
C PHE A 123 2.82 -13.25 -0.56
N LEU A 124 3.87 -13.37 -1.37
CA LEU A 124 5.18 -13.86 -0.93
C LEU A 124 5.82 -12.91 0.08
N GLY A 125 5.65 -11.59 -0.08
CA GLY A 125 6.07 -10.60 0.92
C GLY A 125 5.32 -10.76 2.25
N ALA A 126 4.02 -11.04 2.23
CA ALA A 126 3.22 -11.33 3.42
C ALA A 126 3.65 -12.65 4.09
N MET A 127 3.93 -13.69 3.30
CA MET A 127 4.51 -14.94 3.81
C MET A 127 5.85 -14.69 4.49
N GLU A 128 6.75 -13.92 3.87
CA GLU A 128 8.07 -13.62 4.41
C GLU A 128 8.00 -12.79 5.70
N ALA A 129 7.01 -11.90 5.81
CA ALA A 129 6.72 -11.15 7.03
C ALA A 129 6.09 -11.99 8.15
N GLY A 130 5.81 -13.29 7.91
CA GLY A 130 5.09 -14.13 8.87
C GLY A 130 3.63 -13.70 9.08
N PHE A 131 3.06 -12.91 8.17
CA PHE A 131 1.73 -12.30 8.30
C PHE A 131 0.60 -13.32 8.46
N PHE A 132 0.78 -14.51 7.88
CA PHE A 132 -0.18 -15.60 7.96
C PHE A 132 -0.01 -16.50 9.20
N GLY A 133 0.99 -16.24 10.06
CA GLY A 133 1.34 -17.10 11.18
C GLY A 133 2.07 -18.38 10.75
N GLN A 134 2.04 -19.41 11.59
CA GLN A 134 2.68 -20.69 11.31
C GLN A 134 1.87 -21.49 10.29
N LEU A 135 2.43 -21.64 9.08
CA LEU A 135 1.81 -22.42 8.01
C LEU A 135 2.05 -23.92 8.23
N GLN A 136 1.01 -24.75 8.07
CA GLN A 136 1.12 -26.20 8.22
C GLN A 136 1.89 -26.86 7.07
N HIS A 137 1.84 -26.26 5.86
CA HIS A 137 2.40 -26.82 4.64
C HIS A 137 3.26 -25.77 3.93
N GLU A 138 4.28 -26.23 3.22
CA GLU A 138 5.12 -25.35 2.39
C GLU A 138 4.32 -24.91 1.15
N ILE A 139 4.18 -23.60 0.93
CA ILE A 139 3.50 -23.07 -0.26
C ILE A 139 4.50 -22.95 -1.41
N LYS A 140 4.16 -23.52 -2.57
CA LYS A 140 4.95 -23.44 -3.80
C LYS A 140 4.13 -22.79 -4.92
N ILE A 141 4.63 -21.70 -5.49
CA ILE A 141 4.06 -21.12 -6.70
C ILE A 141 4.59 -21.89 -7.92
N LEU A 142 3.70 -22.30 -8.84
CA LEU A 142 4.11 -22.93 -10.10
C LEU A 142 3.96 -21.97 -11.29
N PRO A 143 5.06 -21.59 -11.96
CA PRO A 143 5.00 -20.93 -13.26
C PRO A 143 4.76 -21.91 -14.42
N PRO A 144 4.12 -21.45 -15.52
CA PRO A 144 4.08 -22.15 -16.78
C PRO A 144 5.50 -22.40 -17.23
N GLU A 145 5.74 -23.59 -17.74
CA GLU A 145 7.05 -24.07 -18.11
C GLU A 145 7.79 -23.12 -19.06
N GLU A 146 7.05 -22.54 -20.00
CA GLU A 146 7.53 -21.61 -21.04
C GLU A 146 8.00 -20.25 -20.48
N LEU A 147 7.46 -19.82 -19.33
CA LEU A 147 7.72 -18.51 -18.74
C LEU A 147 8.50 -18.60 -17.42
N ARG A 148 8.95 -19.80 -17.04
CA ARG A 148 9.61 -20.07 -15.76
C ARG A 148 10.90 -19.25 -15.55
N ALA A 149 11.55 -18.80 -16.63
CA ALA A 149 12.73 -17.94 -16.56
C ALA A 149 12.40 -16.44 -16.33
N ASP A 150 11.17 -16.01 -16.65
CA ASP A 150 10.79 -14.60 -16.64
C ASP A 150 10.19 -14.16 -15.28
N PHE A 151 9.85 -15.12 -14.40
CA PHE A 151 9.18 -14.88 -13.13
C PHE A 151 9.83 -15.65 -11.99
N CYS A 152 9.93 -15.01 -10.84
CA CYS A 152 10.37 -15.65 -9.61
C CYS A 152 9.18 -16.34 -8.90
N TYR A 153 9.34 -17.51 -8.30
CA TYR A 153 8.21 -18.37 -7.87
C TYR A 153 8.30 -18.93 -6.43
N SER A 154 9.30 -18.50 -5.68
CA SER A 154 9.37 -18.77 -4.24
C SER A 154 9.93 -17.55 -3.52
N THR A 155 9.80 -17.48 -2.21
CA THR A 155 10.39 -16.38 -1.43
C THR A 155 11.90 -16.28 -1.67
N ALA A 156 12.62 -17.40 -1.67
CA ALA A 156 14.07 -17.44 -1.91
C ALA A 156 14.44 -16.98 -3.34
N ASP A 157 13.68 -17.43 -4.32
CA ASP A 157 13.89 -17.09 -5.72
C ASP A 157 13.50 -15.64 -6.04
N CYS A 158 12.43 -15.11 -5.45
CA CYS A 158 12.08 -13.70 -5.58
C CYS A 158 13.05 -12.79 -4.82
N ARG A 159 13.59 -13.26 -3.69
CA ARG A 159 14.67 -12.56 -2.99
C ARG A 159 15.93 -12.43 -3.83
N SER A 160 16.29 -13.43 -4.63
CA SER A 160 17.48 -13.34 -5.50
C SER A 160 17.26 -12.42 -6.71
N HIS A 161 16.06 -12.45 -7.32
CA HIS A 161 15.78 -11.70 -8.55
C HIS A 161 15.31 -10.25 -8.31
N ILE A 162 14.44 -10.02 -7.32
CA ILE A 162 13.78 -8.73 -7.08
C ILE A 162 13.82 -8.29 -5.60
N PRO A 163 15.01 -8.29 -4.94
CA PRO A 163 15.13 -8.07 -3.49
C PRO A 163 14.48 -6.77 -3.01
N LYS A 164 14.62 -5.67 -3.76
CA LYS A 164 14.06 -4.36 -3.39
C LYS A 164 12.53 -4.34 -3.34
N VAL A 165 11.87 -5.13 -4.20
CA VAL A 165 10.41 -5.23 -4.24
C VAL A 165 9.92 -6.11 -3.09
N MET A 166 10.62 -7.21 -2.83
CA MET A 166 10.37 -8.06 -1.66
C MET A 166 10.51 -7.28 -0.35
N ASP A 167 11.58 -6.50 -0.18
CA ASP A 167 11.79 -5.66 1.00
C ASP A 167 10.66 -4.65 1.22
N ALA A 168 10.16 -4.04 0.13
CA ALA A 168 9.07 -3.07 0.23
C ALA A 168 7.76 -3.73 0.69
N TRP A 169 7.40 -4.89 0.13
CA TRP A 169 6.20 -5.63 0.52
C TRP A 169 6.32 -6.19 1.93
N LYS A 170 7.45 -6.83 2.25
CA LYS A 170 7.74 -7.32 3.60
C LYS A 170 7.57 -6.22 4.63
N ALA A 171 8.22 -5.07 4.44
CA ALA A 171 8.10 -3.95 5.36
C ALA A 171 6.67 -3.41 5.48
N TYR A 172 5.90 -3.39 4.39
CA TYR A 172 4.50 -2.98 4.45
C TYR A 172 3.65 -3.90 5.33
N PHE A 173 3.88 -5.21 5.27
CA PHE A 173 3.16 -6.21 6.09
C PHE A 173 3.68 -6.28 7.54
N GLU A 174 4.96 -6.01 7.79
CA GLU A 174 5.53 -5.94 9.15
C GLU A 174 5.15 -4.65 9.89
N ALA A 175 4.91 -3.55 9.18
CA ALA A 175 4.54 -2.28 9.81
C ALA A 175 3.13 -2.35 10.47
N PRO A 176 2.94 -1.77 11.66
CA PRO A 176 1.64 -1.68 12.33
C PRO A 176 0.52 -1.18 11.40
N GLY A 177 -0.65 -1.83 11.43
CA GLY A 177 -1.81 -1.48 10.61
C GLY A 177 -2.89 -0.70 11.36
N SER A 178 -2.85 -0.78 12.69
CA SER A 178 -3.76 -0.15 13.64
C SER A 178 -3.00 0.40 14.84
N ILE A 179 -3.66 1.20 15.68
CA ILE A 179 -3.04 1.78 16.88
C ILE A 179 -2.66 0.67 17.88
N GLU A 180 -3.47 -0.37 17.93
CA GLU A 180 -3.35 -1.52 18.84
C GLU A 180 -2.22 -2.47 18.47
N ASP A 181 -1.69 -2.39 17.23
CA ASP A 181 -0.54 -3.20 16.79
C ASP A 181 0.80 -2.67 17.36
N PHE A 182 0.82 -1.47 17.94
CA PHE A 182 2.04 -0.90 18.52
C PHE A 182 2.35 -1.48 19.90
N PRO A 183 3.64 -1.53 20.30
CA PRO A 183 4.03 -2.02 21.62
C PRO A 183 3.38 -1.26 22.77
N ILE A 184 2.87 -2.00 23.76
CA ILE A 184 2.34 -1.44 25.00
C ILE A 184 3.42 -1.55 26.09
N HIS A 185 3.76 -0.42 26.70
CA HIS A 185 4.62 -0.38 27.88
C HIS A 185 3.84 0.25 29.05
N GLY A 186 3.55 -0.57 30.07
CA GLY A 186 2.65 -0.16 31.15
C GLY A 186 1.22 -0.01 30.63
N ASN A 187 0.67 1.20 30.73
CA ASN A 187 -0.67 1.54 30.23
C ASN A 187 -0.64 2.50 29.02
N LYS A 188 0.47 2.53 28.29
CA LYS A 188 0.69 3.43 27.16
C LYS A 188 1.12 2.67 25.93
N ILE A 189 0.56 3.06 24.79
CA ILE A 189 1.06 2.66 23.48
C ILE A 189 2.29 3.51 23.18
N VAL A 190 3.38 2.87 22.79
CA VAL A 190 4.68 3.52 22.58
C VAL A 190 5.04 3.43 21.10
N ILE A 191 5.36 4.59 20.51
CA ILE A 191 5.74 4.70 19.10
C ILE A 191 7.12 5.34 19.01
N SER A 192 8.10 4.61 18.48
CA SER A 192 9.40 5.14 18.07
C SER A 192 9.29 5.81 16.72
N ALA A 193 9.35 7.15 16.73
CA ALA A 193 9.49 7.91 15.50
C ALA A 193 10.80 7.59 14.76
N TRP A 194 11.80 7.00 15.42
CA TRP A 194 13.13 6.74 14.88
C TRP A 194 13.29 5.29 14.39
N ASN A 195 12.18 4.56 14.26
CA ASN A 195 12.10 3.26 13.61
C ASN A 195 11.27 3.36 12.32
N TYR A 196 11.77 2.79 11.22
CA TYR A 196 11.14 2.86 9.91
C TYR A 196 9.77 2.17 9.85
N LEU A 197 9.62 0.98 10.43
CA LEU A 197 8.34 0.25 10.42
C LEU A 197 7.29 0.96 11.26
N GLU A 198 7.68 1.47 12.41
CA GLU A 198 6.78 2.21 13.29
C GLU A 198 6.34 3.55 12.66
N ARG A 199 7.27 4.27 12.03
CA ARG A 199 6.94 5.49 11.26
C ARG A 199 6.07 5.19 10.05
N LEU A 200 6.28 4.06 9.36
CA LEU A 200 5.40 3.59 8.29
C LEU A 200 4.01 3.23 8.84
N GLY A 201 3.94 2.62 10.01
CA GLY A 201 2.69 2.28 10.70
C GLY A 201 1.85 3.51 11.04
N VAL A 202 2.48 4.61 11.47
CA VAL A 202 1.81 5.91 11.67
C VAL A 202 1.11 6.38 10.40
N TYR A 203 1.77 6.28 9.23
CA TYR A 203 1.13 6.61 7.95
C TYR A 203 0.01 5.64 7.58
N LYS A 204 0.18 4.34 7.82
CA LYS A 204 -0.87 3.33 7.58
C LYS A 204 -2.12 3.63 8.40
N ILE A 205 -1.98 3.99 9.67
CA ILE A 205 -3.11 4.38 10.53
C ILE A 205 -3.84 5.60 9.94
N LEU A 206 -3.11 6.67 9.58
CA LEU A 206 -3.72 7.87 9.00
C LEU A 206 -4.49 7.53 7.72
N LEU A 207 -3.93 6.70 6.84
CA LEU A 207 -4.58 6.25 5.62
C LEU A 207 -5.83 5.43 5.90
N ASN A 208 -5.78 4.52 6.88
CA ASN A 208 -6.89 3.65 7.22
C ASN A 208 -8.07 4.43 7.80
N TYR A 209 -7.83 5.34 8.74
CA TYR A 209 -8.87 6.17 9.34
C TYR A 209 -9.44 7.22 8.37
N SER A 210 -8.61 7.74 7.46
CA SER A 210 -9.06 8.70 6.45
C SER A 210 -9.71 8.04 5.23
N ALA A 211 -9.63 6.71 5.08
CA ALA A 211 -10.14 6.03 3.90
C ALA A 211 -11.62 6.32 3.61
N LYS A 212 -12.45 6.44 4.66
CA LYS A 212 -13.88 6.75 4.55
C LYS A 212 -14.17 8.03 3.76
N TYR A 213 -13.28 9.03 3.81
CA TYR A 213 -13.45 10.31 3.10
C TYR A 213 -13.08 10.26 1.61
N PHE A 214 -12.39 9.19 1.16
CA PHE A 214 -11.93 9.03 -0.22
C PHE A 214 -12.66 7.91 -0.98
N THR A 215 -13.71 7.34 -0.39
CA THR A 215 -14.48 6.19 -0.91
C THR A 215 -15.22 6.49 -2.21
N THR A 216 -15.68 7.73 -2.41
CA THR A 216 -16.48 8.14 -3.58
C THR A 216 -15.68 8.23 -4.88
N SER A 217 -14.34 8.12 -4.82
CA SER A 217 -13.48 8.45 -5.96
C SER A 217 -12.62 7.29 -6.46
N GLY A 218 -12.65 6.11 -5.86
CA GLY A 218 -11.94 4.94 -6.40
C GLY A 218 -11.90 3.81 -5.39
N SER A 219 -11.83 2.57 -5.89
CA SER A 219 -11.56 1.43 -5.01
C SER A 219 -10.18 1.63 -4.34
N ASN A 220 -10.02 1.13 -3.12
CA ASN A 220 -8.72 0.93 -2.45
C ASN A 220 -8.01 2.13 -1.85
N ASN A 221 -8.72 3.21 -1.52
CA ASN A 221 -8.06 4.36 -0.88
C ASN A 221 -6.94 4.98 -1.74
N ILE A 222 -6.78 4.62 -3.03
CA ILE A 222 -5.66 5.04 -3.89
C ILE A 222 -5.64 6.57 -4.10
N ARG A 223 -6.82 7.19 -4.06
CA ARG A 223 -6.96 8.65 -4.20
C ARG A 223 -6.78 9.41 -2.89
N ASN A 224 -6.41 8.73 -1.81
CA ASN A 224 -6.08 9.38 -0.56
C ASN A 224 -4.82 10.23 -0.74
N ILE A 225 -4.97 11.53 -0.53
CA ILE A 225 -3.88 12.48 -0.74
C ILE A 225 -2.72 12.28 0.24
N LEU A 226 -2.94 11.55 1.34
CA LEU A 226 -1.89 11.23 2.31
C LEU A 226 -0.89 10.18 1.78
N TRP A 227 -1.13 9.50 0.65
CA TRP A 227 -0.18 8.54 0.05
C TRP A 227 1.18 9.13 -0.25
N GLY A 228 1.27 10.44 -0.50
CA GLY A 228 2.55 11.10 -0.74
C GLY A 228 3.56 10.86 0.39
N LEU A 229 3.08 10.81 1.64
CA LEU A 229 3.93 10.71 2.83
C LEU A 229 4.62 9.35 2.99
N PRO A 230 3.93 8.18 3.01
CA PRO A 230 4.59 6.88 3.08
C PRO A 230 5.38 6.55 1.80
N LEU A 231 4.95 7.03 0.62
CA LEU A 231 5.71 6.84 -0.62
C LEU A 231 7.05 7.56 -0.55
N GLN A 232 7.06 8.80 -0.03
CA GLN A 232 8.28 9.56 0.21
C GLN A 232 9.16 8.88 1.27
N LEU A 233 8.58 8.42 2.40
CA LEU A 233 9.33 7.68 3.43
C LEU A 233 10.01 6.44 2.84
N GLY A 234 9.28 5.63 2.07
CA GLY A 234 9.81 4.43 1.43
C GLY A 234 10.92 4.73 0.42
N TRP A 235 10.83 5.85 -0.32
CA TRP A 235 11.93 6.31 -1.17
C TRP A 235 13.15 6.75 -0.36
N GLN A 236 12.97 7.51 0.72
CA GLN A 236 14.07 7.94 1.59
C GLN A 236 14.79 6.74 2.22
N TYR A 237 14.03 5.74 2.67
CA TYR A 237 14.54 4.49 3.21
C TYR A 237 15.40 3.74 2.19
N ARG A 238 14.84 3.41 1.01
CA ARG A 238 15.54 2.62 -0.02
C ARG A 238 16.76 3.32 -0.62
N THR A 239 16.86 4.63 -0.46
CA THR A 239 17.98 5.42 -0.97
C THR A 239 19.01 5.78 0.11
N GLY A 240 18.87 5.22 1.32
CA GLY A 240 19.80 5.46 2.43
C GLY A 240 19.71 6.87 3.03
N ARG A 241 18.75 7.69 2.62
CA ARG A 241 18.61 9.08 3.10
C ARG A 241 18.19 9.17 4.55
N LEU A 242 17.61 8.10 5.13
CA LEU A 242 17.24 8.05 6.55
C LEU A 242 18.40 7.56 7.44
N ALA A 243 19.47 7.03 6.87
CA ALA A 243 20.64 6.55 7.61
C ALA A 243 21.51 7.71 8.11
N ASP A 244 22.42 7.42 9.05
CA ASP A 244 23.38 8.41 9.54
C ASP A 244 24.33 8.85 8.41
N PRO A 245 24.34 10.13 8.01
CA PRO A 245 25.24 10.62 6.96
C PRO A 245 26.66 10.87 7.46
N SER A 246 26.87 10.92 8.78
CA SER A 246 28.14 11.30 9.42
C SER A 246 29.03 10.11 9.77
N ASN A 247 28.53 8.87 9.60
CA ASN A 247 29.19 7.62 10.04
C ASN A 247 29.60 7.61 11.52
N VAL A 248 29.03 8.49 12.36
CA VAL A 248 29.24 8.49 13.81
C VAL A 248 28.56 7.30 14.45
N THR A 249 27.41 6.90 13.90
CA THR A 249 26.63 5.74 14.32
C THR A 249 26.47 4.76 13.15
N THR A 250 26.08 3.53 13.49
CA THR A 250 25.67 2.52 12.50
C THR A 250 24.17 2.60 12.18
N CYS A 251 23.47 3.66 12.58
CA CYS A 251 22.03 3.77 12.35
C CYS A 251 21.71 3.83 10.84
N GLY A 252 20.89 2.89 10.36
CA GLY A 252 20.58 2.71 8.94
C GLY A 252 21.69 2.01 8.14
N HIS A 253 22.80 1.63 8.79
CA HIS A 253 23.94 0.93 8.18
C HIS A 253 24.24 -0.39 8.90
N GLY A 254 24.38 -1.49 8.15
CA GLY A 254 24.79 -2.78 8.70
C GLY A 254 23.68 -3.66 9.28
N ALA A 255 24.07 -4.87 9.69
CA ALA A 255 23.14 -5.92 10.10
C ALA A 255 22.39 -5.53 11.39
N GLY A 256 21.06 -5.63 11.37
CA GLY A 256 20.20 -5.30 12.51
C GLY A 256 19.85 -3.81 12.67
N GLN A 257 20.58 -2.90 12.03
CA GLN A 257 20.35 -1.44 12.14
C GLN A 257 19.58 -0.85 10.96
N HIS A 258 19.19 -1.67 9.98
CA HIS A 258 18.51 -1.24 8.77
C HIS A 258 17.20 -0.47 9.01
N LEU A 259 16.46 -0.76 10.09
CA LEU A 259 15.22 -0.06 10.44
C LEU A 259 15.45 1.25 11.21
N CYS A 260 16.67 1.51 11.67
CA CYS A 260 16.98 2.73 12.41
C CYS A 260 16.92 3.96 11.49
N ILE A 261 16.18 4.97 11.91
CA ILE A 261 16.13 6.29 11.28
C ILE A 261 17.01 7.22 12.11
N SER A 262 18.09 7.74 11.50
CA SER A 262 19.06 8.57 12.20
C SER A 262 18.53 9.99 12.39
N VAL A 263 18.55 10.47 13.63
CA VAL A 263 18.24 11.87 13.96
C VAL A 263 19.27 12.86 13.38
N ARG A 264 20.47 12.37 13.02
CA ARG A 264 21.52 13.14 12.32
C ARG A 264 21.23 13.32 10.83
N SER A 265 20.28 12.56 10.27
CA SER A 265 19.85 12.76 8.89
C SER A 265 18.92 13.96 8.78
N TRP A 266 19.31 14.92 7.96
CA TRP A 266 18.44 16.04 7.60
C TRP A 266 17.09 15.59 7.03
N TRP A 267 17.09 14.55 6.18
CA TRP A 267 15.86 14.00 5.61
C TRP A 267 14.96 13.36 6.66
N ALA A 268 15.55 12.65 7.62
CA ALA A 268 14.81 12.04 8.72
C ALA A 268 14.14 13.09 9.61
N SER A 269 14.88 14.16 9.93
CA SER A 269 14.42 15.27 10.76
C SER A 269 13.30 16.05 10.09
N VAL A 270 13.41 16.37 8.80
CA VAL A 270 12.30 17.00 8.04
C VAL A 270 11.10 16.05 7.95
N ASN A 271 11.33 14.77 7.70
CA ASN A 271 10.26 13.80 7.59
C ASN A 271 9.50 13.58 8.93
N TYR A 272 10.13 13.86 10.08
CA TYR A 272 9.43 13.87 11.37
C TYR A 272 8.22 14.82 11.35
N TYR A 273 8.40 16.02 10.80
CA TYR A 273 7.36 17.05 10.66
C TYR A 273 6.31 16.71 9.59
N LEU A 274 6.60 15.74 8.73
CA LEU A 274 5.67 15.24 7.72
C LEU A 274 5.00 13.91 8.12
N GLY A 275 5.37 13.33 9.26
CA GLY A 275 4.82 12.06 9.75
C GLY A 275 4.23 12.15 11.14
N ILE A 276 5.05 12.48 12.14
CA ILE A 276 4.63 12.52 13.53
C ILE A 276 3.74 13.73 13.83
N ILE A 277 4.10 14.90 13.29
CA ILE A 277 3.30 16.11 13.53
C ILE A 277 1.88 16.03 12.94
N PRO A 278 1.67 15.56 11.69
CA PRO A 278 0.32 15.30 11.18
C PRO A 278 -0.44 14.30 12.04
N PHE A 279 0.21 13.24 12.52
CA PHE A 279 -0.41 12.25 13.39
C PHE A 279 -0.85 12.86 14.73
N LEU A 280 -0.02 13.68 15.36
CA LEU A 280 -0.38 14.42 16.57
C LEU A 280 -1.47 15.46 16.30
N GLY A 281 -1.49 16.11 15.13
CA GLY A 281 -2.59 16.97 14.71
C GLY A 281 -3.92 16.22 14.57
N ALA A 282 -3.90 15.02 13.99
CA ALA A 282 -5.06 14.13 13.94
C ALA A 282 -5.53 13.71 15.34
N MET A 283 -4.60 13.40 16.25
CA MET A 283 -4.93 13.13 17.66
C MET A 283 -5.60 14.34 18.32
N GLU A 284 -5.08 15.55 18.11
CA GLU A 284 -5.63 16.79 18.67
C GLU A 284 -7.03 17.11 18.11
N ALA A 285 -7.30 16.76 16.86
CA ALA A 285 -8.61 16.85 16.22
C ALA A 285 -9.62 15.79 16.72
N GLY A 286 -9.18 14.83 17.55
CA GLY A 286 -10.02 13.70 17.97
C GLY A 286 -10.32 12.71 16.82
N PHE A 287 -9.50 12.73 15.75
CA PHE A 287 -9.75 11.99 14.52
C PHE A 287 -9.84 10.47 14.71
N PHE A 288 -9.10 9.94 15.68
CA PHE A 288 -9.08 8.51 16.00
C PHE A 288 -10.20 8.08 16.97
N GLY A 289 -11.02 9.02 17.46
CA GLY A 289 -12.04 8.76 18.47
C GLY A 289 -11.44 8.43 19.85
N GLN A 290 -12.18 7.66 20.65
CA GLN A 290 -11.74 7.27 21.99
C GLN A 290 -10.72 6.14 21.92
N LEU A 291 -9.50 6.42 22.37
CA LEU A 291 -8.42 5.45 22.46
C LEU A 291 -8.43 4.73 23.81
N GLN A 292 -8.15 3.43 23.82
CA GLN A 292 -8.07 2.62 25.05
C GLN A 292 -6.84 2.97 25.89
N HIS A 293 -5.74 3.35 25.23
CA HIS A 293 -4.46 3.65 25.85
C HIS A 293 -3.96 5.02 25.38
N GLU A 294 -3.23 5.72 26.25
CA GLU A 294 -2.52 6.93 25.87
C GLU A 294 -1.37 6.59 24.90
N ILE A 295 -1.22 7.35 23.82
CA ILE A 295 -0.11 7.19 22.88
C ILE A 295 1.05 8.10 23.31
N LYS A 296 2.25 7.54 23.35
CA LYS A 296 3.50 8.24 23.66
C LYS A 296 4.49 8.08 22.51
N ILE A 297 4.93 9.19 21.92
CA ILE A 297 6.03 9.19 20.97
C ILE A 297 7.35 9.14 21.75
N LEU A 298 8.23 8.19 21.40
CA LEU A 298 9.54 8.10 22.00
C LEU A 298 10.49 9.17 21.42
N PRO A 299 11.20 9.88 22.29
CA PRO A 299 12.26 10.77 21.89
C PRO A 299 13.51 9.99 21.46
N PRO A 300 14.34 10.58 20.58
CA PRO A 300 15.66 10.04 20.29
C PRO A 300 16.58 10.17 21.52
N GLU A 301 17.66 9.39 21.54
CA GLU A 301 18.68 9.48 22.60
C GLU A 301 19.46 10.80 22.53
N GLU A 302 19.74 11.28 21.32
CA GLU A 302 20.44 12.53 21.05
C GLU A 302 19.52 13.54 20.34
N LEU A 303 19.83 14.83 20.42
CA LEU A 303 19.04 15.92 19.80
C LEU A 303 17.56 15.94 20.23
N ARG A 304 17.26 15.41 21.43
CA ARG A 304 15.91 15.31 21.96
C ARG A 304 15.18 16.66 22.02
N ALA A 305 15.88 17.75 22.30
CA ALA A 305 15.28 19.08 22.45
C ALA A 305 14.82 19.68 21.10
N ASP A 306 15.23 19.11 19.98
CA ASP A 306 14.95 19.65 18.64
C ASP A 306 13.56 19.24 18.10
N PHE A 307 12.86 18.37 18.82
CA PHE A 307 11.53 17.86 18.46
C PHE A 307 10.58 17.89 19.66
N CYS A 308 9.29 17.86 19.36
CA CYS A 308 8.21 17.77 20.32
C CYS A 308 7.49 16.42 20.19
N TYR A 309 6.95 15.87 21.28
CA TYR A 309 6.54 14.45 21.33
C TYR A 309 5.09 14.18 21.77
N SER A 310 4.36 15.23 22.15
CA SER A 310 2.95 15.13 22.53
C SER A 310 2.16 16.28 21.91
N THR A 311 0.83 16.17 21.88
CA THR A 311 -0.03 17.24 21.38
C THR A 311 0.22 18.55 22.13
N ALA A 312 0.24 18.53 23.46
CA ALA A 312 0.50 19.71 24.29
C ALA A 312 1.89 20.31 24.05
N ASP A 313 2.92 19.46 23.98
CA ASP A 313 4.30 19.87 23.74
C ASP A 313 4.48 20.47 22.33
N CYS A 314 3.93 19.84 21.30
CA CYS A 314 3.98 20.38 19.94
C CYS A 314 3.14 21.65 19.79
N ARG A 315 2.02 21.77 20.52
CA ARG A 315 1.21 22.99 20.56
C ARG A 315 2.01 24.18 21.10
N SER A 316 2.84 23.98 22.12
CA SER A 316 3.66 25.07 22.67
C SER A 316 4.83 25.45 21.74
N HIS A 317 5.43 24.48 21.04
CA HIS A 317 6.61 24.72 20.20
C HIS A 317 6.28 25.21 18.79
N ILE A 318 5.26 24.63 18.15
CA ILE A 318 4.91 24.87 16.74
C ILE A 318 3.40 25.09 16.55
N PRO A 319 2.78 26.06 17.27
CA PRO A 319 1.32 26.21 17.33
C PRO A 319 0.65 26.33 15.96
N LYS A 320 1.23 27.14 15.05
CA LYS A 320 0.67 27.35 13.70
C LYS A 320 0.64 26.07 12.85
N VAL A 321 1.63 25.19 13.01
CA VAL A 321 1.70 23.92 12.27
C VAL A 321 0.69 22.93 12.85
N MET A 322 0.57 22.88 14.18
CA MET A 322 -0.47 22.09 14.85
C MET A 322 -1.88 22.55 14.48
N ASP A 323 -2.13 23.86 14.42
CA ASP A 323 -3.42 24.42 13.96
C ASP A 323 -3.76 23.99 12.54
N ALA A 324 -2.79 24.07 11.61
CA ALA A 324 -3.02 23.67 10.23
C ALA A 324 -3.34 22.17 10.09
N TRP A 325 -2.61 21.32 10.81
CA TRP A 325 -2.88 19.88 10.78
C TRP A 325 -4.17 19.51 11.48
N LYS A 326 -4.47 20.12 12.63
CA LYS A 326 -5.75 19.94 13.32
C LYS A 326 -6.91 20.30 12.40
N ALA A 327 -6.88 21.49 11.79
CA ALA A 327 -7.90 21.95 10.86
C ALA A 327 -8.04 21.07 9.61
N TYR A 328 -6.99 20.37 9.19
CA TYR A 328 -7.06 19.41 8.09
C TYR A 328 -7.85 18.14 8.45
N PHE A 329 -7.82 17.71 9.72
CA PHE A 329 -8.45 16.47 10.18
C PHE A 329 -9.84 16.66 10.83
N GLU A 330 -10.24 17.90 11.12
CA GLU A 330 -11.60 18.28 11.55
C GLU A 330 -12.62 18.23 10.40
#